data_AF-A0A953SJ88-F1
#
_entry.id   AF-A0A953SJ88-F1
#
_cell.length_a   1.000
_cell.length_b   1.000
_cell.length_c   1.000
_cell.angle_alpha   90.00
_cell.angle_beta   90.00
_cell.angle_gamma   90.00
#
_symmetry.space_group_name_H-M   'P 1'
#
loop_
_entity.id
_entity.type
_entity.pdbx_description
1 polymer ?
#
loop_
_entity_poly.entity_id
_entity_poly.type
_entity_poly.pdbx_seq_one_letter_code
_entity_poly.pdbx_strand_id
1 'polypeptide(L)'
;MNKAICASVIALTAGSALAGTNDILVEIHGEIWGNQLRVSSLATVNPGDTMTISFELDSANFLNSANFPTRGYEIDQASYVINFSGGQSIGLLNPWVDPVAPYFVIRESDPVSDGFFMAPNLDYPYPNLDLNENGQLGPLNQRFDVSYEGSTLTTLNIIDAVGSYDYTGLQVFGLGIGDGFVDDVVGIDYTGMTISYIPAPASIVGLVSVGLFAARRRR
;
A
#
# COMPACT_ATOMS: atom_id res chain seq x y z
N MET A 1 -60.83 33.40 0.42
CA MET A 1 -60.44 31.99 0.27
C MET A 1 -58.92 31.94 0.20
N ASN A 2 -58.29 31.63 1.33
CA ASN A 2 -56.85 31.75 1.52
C ASN A 2 -56.15 30.47 1.05
N LYS A 3 -55.26 30.58 0.06
CA LYS A 3 -54.40 29.47 -0.38
C LYS A 3 -53.17 29.44 0.51
N ALA A 4 -53.06 28.43 1.37
CA ALA A 4 -51.87 28.17 2.15
C ALA A 4 -50.82 27.48 1.27
N ILE A 5 -49.64 28.09 1.15
CA ILE A 5 -48.46 27.54 0.50
C ILE A 5 -47.68 26.79 1.59
N CYS A 6 -47.67 25.46 1.56
CA CYS A 6 -46.78 24.64 2.37
C CYS A 6 -45.39 24.62 1.72
N ALA A 7 -44.46 25.39 2.25
CA ALA A 7 -43.05 25.27 1.94
C ALA A 7 -42.44 24.15 2.79
N SER A 8 -42.10 23.03 2.15
CA SER A 8 -41.33 21.95 2.76
C SER A 8 -39.86 22.36 2.84
N VAL A 9 -39.40 22.64 4.06
CA VAL A 9 -37.97 22.81 4.38
C VAL A 9 -37.33 21.43 4.33
N ILE A 10 -36.55 21.15 3.29
CA ILE A 10 -35.66 19.99 3.24
C ILE A 10 -34.46 20.33 4.12
N ALA A 11 -34.42 19.76 5.33
CA ALA A 11 -33.24 19.80 6.18
C ALA A 11 -32.15 18.91 5.54
N LEU A 12 -31.16 19.53 4.89
CA LEU A 12 -29.89 18.87 4.60
C LEU A 12 -29.19 18.63 5.95
N THR A 13 -29.26 17.41 6.45
CA THR A 13 -28.36 16.94 7.49
C THR A 13 -26.97 16.86 6.89
N ALA A 14 -26.10 17.82 7.23
CA ALA A 14 -24.67 17.69 7.03
C ALA A 14 -24.22 16.48 7.83
N GLY A 15 -23.94 15.38 7.14
CA GLY A 15 -23.29 14.22 7.74
C GLY A 15 -21.92 14.65 8.25
N SER A 16 -21.64 14.38 9.51
CA SER A 16 -20.31 14.48 10.09
C SER A 16 -19.35 13.71 9.18
N ALA A 17 -18.38 14.40 8.58
CA ALA A 17 -17.26 13.73 7.94
C ALA A 17 -16.59 12.87 9.02
N LEU A 18 -16.66 11.55 8.85
CA LEU A 18 -15.92 10.62 9.68
C LEU A 18 -14.43 10.93 9.50
N ALA A 19 -13.74 11.11 10.62
CA ALA A 19 -12.30 11.26 10.64
C ALA A 19 -11.62 10.00 10.08
N GLY A 20 -10.61 10.21 9.25
CA GLY A 20 -9.55 9.26 8.89
C GLY A 20 -10.00 7.84 8.54
N THR A 21 -10.78 7.68 7.47
CA THR A 21 -10.92 6.36 6.87
C THR A 21 -9.70 6.11 6.01
N ASN A 22 -8.96 5.02 6.26
CA ASN A 22 -7.99 4.56 5.28
C ASN A 22 -8.72 4.39 3.94
N ASP A 23 -8.28 5.12 2.93
CA ASP A 23 -8.93 5.22 1.63
C ASP A 23 -8.04 4.70 0.52
N ILE A 24 -6.81 4.30 0.85
CA ILE A 24 -5.83 3.72 -0.08
C ILE A 24 -5.36 2.35 0.43
N LEU A 25 -5.34 1.36 -0.46
CA LEU A 25 -4.70 0.06 -0.28
C LEU A 25 -3.44 0.00 -1.15
N VAL A 26 -2.33 -0.39 -0.54
CA VAL A 26 -1.08 -0.69 -1.25
C VAL A 26 -0.82 -2.19 -1.18
N GLU A 27 -0.53 -2.81 -2.32
CA GLU A 27 -0.11 -4.21 -2.41
C GLU A 27 1.23 -4.29 -3.15
N ILE A 28 2.24 -4.91 -2.54
CA ILE A 28 3.57 -5.14 -3.12
C ILE A 28 3.77 -6.64 -3.28
N HIS A 29 4.14 -7.08 -4.47
CA HIS A 29 4.29 -8.48 -4.81
C HIS A 29 5.75 -8.84 -5.09
N GLY A 30 6.13 -10.06 -4.72
CA GLY A 30 7.44 -10.60 -5.05
C GLY A 30 7.46 -12.11 -5.14
N GLU A 31 8.55 -12.65 -5.68
CA GLU A 31 8.85 -14.08 -5.73
C GLU A 31 10.10 -14.36 -4.90
N ILE A 32 10.06 -15.38 -4.05
CA ILE A 32 11.20 -15.75 -3.22
C ILE A 32 12.25 -16.44 -4.10
N TRP A 33 13.47 -15.92 -4.16
CA TRP A 33 14.58 -16.58 -4.85
C TRP A 33 15.52 -17.32 -3.88
N GLY A 34 15.51 -16.96 -2.60
CA GLY A 34 16.39 -17.56 -1.59
C GLY A 34 15.87 -17.40 -0.17
N ASN A 35 16.13 -18.40 0.68
CA ASN A 35 15.81 -18.32 2.11
C ASN A 35 16.90 -18.98 2.98
N GLN A 36 17.53 -18.18 3.83
CA GLN A 36 18.59 -18.58 4.74
C GLN A 36 18.11 -18.75 6.18
N LEU A 37 16.86 -18.41 6.49
CA LEU A 37 16.27 -18.59 7.80
C LEU A 37 16.14 -20.08 8.14
N ARG A 38 16.44 -20.41 9.39
CA ARG A 38 16.38 -21.77 9.97
C ARG A 38 15.63 -21.78 11.30
N VAL A 39 15.39 -20.60 11.86
CA VAL A 39 14.46 -20.36 12.96
C VAL A 39 13.46 -19.31 12.46
N SER A 40 12.32 -19.17 13.14
CA SER A 40 11.11 -18.44 12.70
C SER A 40 10.10 -19.27 11.90
N SER A 41 8.88 -18.76 11.81
CA SER A 41 7.80 -19.24 10.96
C SER A 41 8.20 -19.22 9.48
N LEU A 42 9.06 -18.27 9.09
CA LEU A 42 9.54 -18.09 7.72
C LEU A 42 10.59 -19.14 7.32
N ALA A 43 11.10 -19.97 8.23
CA ALA A 43 12.02 -21.07 7.88
C ALA A 43 11.39 -22.11 6.93
N THR A 44 10.07 -22.06 6.75
CA THR A 44 9.30 -22.94 5.84
C THR A 44 8.97 -22.33 4.49
N VAL A 45 9.29 -21.04 4.28
CA VAL A 45 9.16 -20.36 2.98
C VAL A 45 10.26 -20.85 2.05
N ASN A 46 9.92 -21.21 0.82
CA ASN A 46 10.84 -21.82 -0.15
C ASN A 46 11.05 -20.91 -1.36
N PRO A 47 12.20 -21.04 -2.06
CA PRO A 47 12.34 -20.44 -3.38
C PRO A 47 11.20 -20.87 -4.32
N GLY A 48 10.65 -19.92 -5.07
CA GLY A 48 9.48 -20.07 -5.94
C GLY A 48 8.13 -19.80 -5.25
N ASP A 49 8.10 -19.63 -3.92
CA ASP A 49 6.91 -19.10 -3.25
C ASP A 49 6.70 -17.63 -3.65
N THR A 50 5.45 -17.18 -3.70
CA THR A 50 5.10 -15.78 -3.89
C THR A 50 4.85 -15.10 -2.55
N MET A 51 5.22 -13.83 -2.45
CA MET A 51 4.97 -12.96 -1.31
C MET A 51 4.08 -11.79 -1.72
N THR A 52 3.17 -11.38 -0.84
CA THR A 52 2.41 -10.13 -0.96
C THR A 52 2.45 -9.37 0.35
N ILE A 53 2.92 -8.12 0.32
CA ILE A 53 2.78 -7.16 1.42
C ILE A 53 1.55 -6.32 1.12
N SER A 54 0.63 -6.20 2.07
CA SER A 54 -0.56 -5.34 1.94
C SER A 54 -0.75 -4.49 3.18
N PHE A 55 -1.11 -3.22 3.00
CA PHE A 55 -1.48 -2.30 4.07
C PHE A 55 -2.33 -1.15 3.54
N GLU A 56 -3.04 -0.51 4.45
CA GLU A 56 -3.92 0.62 4.18
C GLU A 56 -3.28 1.95 4.65
N LEU A 57 -3.63 3.03 3.97
CA LEU A 57 -3.19 4.40 4.24
C LEU A 57 -4.38 5.35 4.28
N ASP A 58 -4.30 6.38 5.13
CA ASP A 58 -5.17 7.57 5.06
C ASP A 58 -4.48 8.62 4.18
N SER A 59 -5.03 8.90 3.00
CA SER A 59 -4.47 9.87 2.05
C SER A 59 -4.42 11.30 2.59
N ALA A 60 -5.17 11.62 3.66
CA ALA A 60 -5.14 12.91 4.33
C ALA A 60 -4.11 12.97 5.48
N ASN A 61 -3.59 11.84 5.96
CA ASN A 61 -2.58 11.77 7.02
C ASN A 61 -1.18 11.56 6.42
N PHE A 62 -0.49 12.67 6.17
CA PHE A 62 0.85 12.65 5.59
C PHE A 62 1.78 13.67 6.23
N LEU A 63 3.09 13.40 6.11
CA LEU A 63 4.17 14.32 6.44
C LEU A 63 5.05 14.54 5.22
N ASN A 64 5.38 15.82 4.95
CA ASN A 64 6.39 16.15 3.96
C ASN A 64 7.76 16.18 4.62
N SER A 65 8.78 15.69 3.93
CA SER A 65 10.16 15.95 4.33
C SER A 65 10.49 17.44 4.23
N ALA A 66 11.33 17.92 5.15
CA ALA A 66 11.89 19.27 5.09
C ALA A 66 13.18 19.33 4.24
N ASN A 67 13.75 18.18 3.88
CA ASN A 67 15.08 18.06 3.29
C ASN A 67 15.02 17.59 1.83
N PHE A 68 14.05 16.74 1.50
CA PHE A 68 13.91 16.10 0.20
C PHE A 68 12.48 16.25 -0.33
N PRO A 69 12.29 16.14 -1.66
CA PRO A 69 10.96 16.11 -2.24
C PRO A 69 10.34 14.72 -2.03
N THR A 70 10.01 14.43 -0.77
CA THR A 70 9.40 13.17 -0.34
C THR A 70 8.21 13.44 0.57
N ARG A 71 7.24 12.53 0.52
CA ARG A 71 6.05 12.56 1.39
C ARG A 71 5.78 11.16 1.93
N GLY A 72 5.73 11.05 3.25
CA GLY A 72 5.35 9.82 3.93
C GLY A 72 3.88 9.81 4.32
N TYR A 73 3.26 8.66 4.12
CA TYR A 73 1.91 8.32 4.54
C TYR A 73 2.03 7.27 5.64
N GLU A 74 1.43 7.54 6.80
CA GLU A 74 1.52 6.63 7.94
C GLU A 74 0.83 5.30 7.62
N ILE A 75 1.53 4.20 7.81
CA ILE A 75 0.99 2.85 7.60
C ILE A 75 0.07 2.52 8.78
N ASP A 76 -1.19 2.16 8.50
CA ASP A 76 -2.04 1.56 9.53
C ASP A 76 -1.50 0.18 9.91
N GLN A 77 -0.81 0.12 11.04
CA GLN A 77 -0.15 -1.10 11.53
C GLN A 77 -1.12 -2.28 11.69
N ALA A 78 -2.39 -2.03 12.00
CA ALA A 78 -3.37 -3.11 12.15
C ALA A 78 -3.75 -3.75 10.81
N SER A 79 -3.56 -3.02 9.71
CA SER A 79 -3.82 -3.50 8.34
C SER A 79 -2.61 -4.17 7.69
N TYR A 80 -1.40 -3.93 8.21
CA TYR A 80 -0.17 -4.43 7.59
C TYR A 80 -0.02 -5.94 7.74
N VAL A 81 0.20 -6.60 6.61
CA VAL A 81 0.48 -8.03 6.58
C VAL A 81 1.38 -8.39 5.40
N ILE A 82 2.33 -9.30 5.62
CA ILE A 82 3.07 -10.03 4.59
C ILE A 82 2.51 -11.44 4.56
N ASN A 83 2.02 -11.86 3.40
CA ASN A 83 1.51 -13.21 3.17
C ASN A 83 2.42 -13.94 2.17
N PHE A 84 2.68 -15.22 2.44
CA PHE A 84 3.42 -16.10 1.56
C PHE A 84 2.49 -17.19 1.01
N SER A 85 2.70 -17.63 -0.24
CA SER A 85 1.93 -18.74 -0.83
C SER A 85 2.08 -20.07 -0.07
N GLY A 86 3.15 -20.21 0.72
CA GLY A 86 3.37 -21.33 1.63
C GLY A 86 2.43 -21.35 2.85
N GLY A 87 1.62 -20.30 3.07
CA GLY A 87 0.63 -20.17 4.14
C GLY A 87 1.09 -19.38 5.37
N GLN A 88 2.32 -18.87 5.37
CA GLN A 88 2.89 -18.06 6.45
C GLN A 88 2.40 -16.62 6.32
N SER A 89 2.26 -15.95 7.45
CA SER A 89 1.83 -14.57 7.52
C SER A 89 2.53 -13.86 8.67
N ILE A 90 2.98 -12.63 8.45
CA ILE A 90 3.68 -11.82 9.46
C ILE A 90 3.27 -10.35 9.33
N GLY A 91 3.05 -9.68 10.46
CA GLY A 91 2.75 -8.24 10.51
C GLY A 91 3.97 -7.41 10.93
N LEU A 92 3.81 -6.09 10.98
CA LEU A 92 4.78 -5.21 11.63
C LEU A 92 4.88 -5.50 13.13
N LEU A 93 6.03 -5.18 13.71
CA LEU A 93 6.21 -5.20 15.16
C LEU A 93 5.08 -4.44 15.88
N ASN A 94 4.40 -5.09 16.81
CA ASN A 94 3.24 -4.53 17.50
C ASN A 94 3.30 -4.82 19.03
N PRO A 95 3.33 -3.78 19.90
CA PRO A 95 3.29 -2.35 19.56
C PRO A 95 4.57 -1.89 18.88
N TRP A 96 4.46 -0.95 17.94
CA TRP A 96 5.62 -0.26 17.39
C TRP A 96 6.33 0.51 18.49
N VAL A 97 7.64 0.25 18.65
CA VAL A 97 8.44 0.78 19.78
C VAL A 97 9.28 1.99 19.42
N ASP A 98 9.46 2.27 18.12
CA ASP A 98 10.20 3.46 17.67
C ASP A 98 9.33 4.72 17.89
N PRO A 99 9.91 5.84 18.36
CA PRO A 99 9.20 7.11 18.46
C PRO A 99 8.60 7.61 17.14
N VAL A 100 9.05 7.09 15.99
CA VAL A 100 8.57 7.46 14.66
C VAL A 100 7.73 6.34 14.06
N ALA A 101 6.54 6.68 13.58
CA ALA A 101 5.63 5.74 12.92
C ALA A 101 6.25 5.14 11.63
N PRO A 102 5.82 3.93 11.21
CA PRO A 102 6.20 3.38 9.92
C PRO A 102 5.49 4.14 8.79
N TYR A 103 6.23 4.51 7.74
CA TYR A 103 5.70 5.24 6.59
C TYR A 103 5.86 4.45 5.30
N PHE A 104 4.88 4.62 4.41
CA PHE A 104 5.04 4.44 2.97
C PHE A 104 5.35 5.80 2.35
N VAL A 105 6.50 5.93 1.72
CA VAL A 105 7.04 7.21 1.25
C VAL A 105 7.03 7.27 -0.26
N ILE A 106 6.44 8.32 -0.79
CA ILE A 106 6.53 8.70 -2.20
C ILE A 106 7.71 9.67 -2.36
N ARG A 107 8.52 9.42 -3.37
CA ARG A 107 9.57 10.33 -3.83
C ARG A 107 9.23 10.78 -5.24
N GLU A 108 9.20 12.08 -5.43
CA GLU A 108 9.11 12.71 -6.76
C GLU A 108 10.35 13.58 -6.85
N SER A 109 11.24 13.28 -7.79
CA SER A 109 12.48 14.02 -7.90
C SER A 109 12.81 14.19 -9.36
N ASP A 110 11.99 14.95 -10.10
CA ASP A 110 12.33 15.43 -11.43
C ASP A 110 13.64 16.24 -11.37
N PRO A 111 14.73 15.87 -12.10
CA PRO A 111 14.80 14.87 -13.18
C PRO A 111 15.52 13.54 -12.83
N VAL A 112 15.82 13.29 -11.57
CA VAL A 112 16.72 12.21 -11.14
C VAL A 112 16.03 10.86 -11.01
N SER A 113 15.02 10.73 -10.13
CA SER A 113 14.28 9.48 -9.97
C SER A 113 13.00 9.67 -9.15
N ASP A 114 11.91 9.11 -9.62
CA ASP A 114 10.69 8.94 -8.83
C ASP A 114 10.72 7.59 -8.13
N GLY A 115 9.89 7.38 -7.12
CA GLY A 115 9.84 6.07 -6.48
C GLY A 115 9.05 5.98 -5.19
N PHE A 116 9.19 4.83 -4.58
CA PHE A 116 8.50 4.44 -3.36
C PHE A 116 9.47 3.72 -2.44
N PHE A 117 9.31 3.92 -1.13
CA PHE A 117 10.01 3.11 -0.15
C PHE A 117 9.23 3.03 1.16
N MET A 118 9.61 2.08 2.02
CA MET A 118 9.08 1.96 3.37
C MET A 118 10.19 2.16 4.40
N ALA A 119 9.96 3.02 5.39
CA ALA A 119 10.94 3.34 6.43
C ALA A 119 10.27 4.03 7.63
N PRO A 120 10.91 4.06 8.82
CA PRO A 120 10.47 4.87 9.95
C PRO A 120 11.01 6.32 9.84
N ASN A 121 11.14 6.84 8.63
CA ASN A 121 11.50 8.23 8.33
C ASN A 121 11.07 8.59 6.90
N LEU A 122 11.24 9.86 6.53
CA LEU A 122 10.75 10.41 5.26
C LEU A 122 11.84 10.59 4.21
N ASP A 123 13.12 10.51 4.59
CA ASP A 123 14.22 11.04 3.78
C ASP A 123 14.95 9.93 3.02
N TYR A 124 15.06 8.74 3.63
CA TYR A 124 15.85 7.63 3.10
C TYR A 124 15.16 6.28 3.37
N PRO A 125 15.41 5.25 2.53
CA PRO A 125 14.80 3.92 2.67
C PRO A 125 15.40 3.09 3.81
N TYR A 126 16.03 3.72 4.80
CA TYR A 126 16.66 3.07 5.94
C TYR A 126 16.42 3.89 7.21
N PRO A 127 16.26 3.25 8.38
CA PRO A 127 16.32 1.80 8.59
C PRO A 127 15.09 1.06 8.04
N ASN A 128 15.20 -0.28 7.92
CA ASN A 128 14.11 -1.16 7.50
C ASN A 128 12.99 -1.20 8.54
N LEU A 129 11.81 -1.70 8.17
CA LEU A 129 10.69 -1.84 9.10
C LEU A 129 10.76 -3.16 9.88
N ASP A 130 10.76 -3.11 11.21
CA ASP A 130 10.78 -4.33 12.04
C ASP A 130 9.47 -5.12 11.92
N LEU A 131 9.60 -6.44 11.80
CA LEU A 131 8.50 -7.39 11.73
C LEU A 131 8.22 -8.00 13.12
N ASN A 132 7.02 -8.54 13.30
CA ASN A 132 6.59 -9.13 14.58
C ASN A 132 7.15 -10.54 14.84
N GLU A 133 8.41 -10.76 14.49
CA GLU A 133 9.11 -12.03 14.69
C GLU A 133 10.62 -11.83 14.76
N ASN A 134 11.32 -12.75 15.43
CA ASN A 134 12.78 -12.78 15.47
C ASN A 134 13.33 -13.91 14.58
N GLY A 135 14.45 -13.63 13.92
CA GLY A 135 15.29 -14.61 13.27
C GLY A 135 16.35 -15.18 14.21
N GLN A 136 17.48 -15.61 13.64
CA GLN A 136 18.62 -16.15 14.37
C GLN A 136 19.48 -15.05 15.02
N LEU A 137 19.58 -13.89 14.37
CA LEU A 137 20.51 -12.81 14.71
C LEU A 137 19.83 -11.61 15.37
N GLY A 138 18.51 -11.48 15.25
CA GLY A 138 17.73 -10.44 15.90
C GLY A 138 16.29 -10.37 15.41
N PRO A 139 15.64 -9.21 15.54
CA PRO A 139 14.36 -8.94 14.88
C PRO A 139 14.50 -9.13 13.37
N LEU A 140 13.48 -9.72 12.75
CA LEU A 140 13.35 -9.68 11.30
C LEU A 140 12.94 -8.27 10.89
N ASN A 141 13.47 -7.79 9.78
CA ASN A 141 13.13 -6.47 9.25
C ASN A 141 12.88 -6.53 7.75
N GLN A 142 11.98 -5.69 7.26
CA GLN A 142 11.51 -5.68 5.88
C GLN A 142 12.05 -4.46 5.15
N ARG A 143 12.74 -4.70 4.04
CA ARG A 143 13.24 -3.68 3.13
C ARG A 143 12.32 -3.58 1.92
N PHE A 144 11.94 -2.36 1.56
CA PHE A 144 11.33 -2.05 0.27
C PHE A 144 11.76 -0.67 -0.19
N ASP A 145 12.37 -0.63 -1.38
CA ASP A 145 12.66 0.59 -2.11
C ASP A 145 12.61 0.30 -3.60
N VAL A 146 11.87 1.11 -4.35
CA VAL A 146 11.84 1.07 -5.81
C VAL A 146 12.00 2.48 -6.34
N SER A 147 12.72 2.63 -7.44
CA SER A 147 12.79 3.89 -8.16
C SER A 147 12.66 3.69 -9.65
N TYR A 148 12.00 4.66 -10.26
CA TYR A 148 11.66 4.72 -11.67
C TYR A 148 12.29 5.97 -12.29
N GLU A 149 12.21 6.07 -13.62
CA GLU A 149 12.53 7.31 -14.33
C GLU A 149 11.72 8.49 -13.72
N GLY A 150 12.35 9.66 -13.59
CA GLY A 150 11.81 10.85 -12.91
C GLY A 150 10.61 11.54 -13.58
N SER A 151 9.89 10.84 -14.45
CA SER A 151 8.63 11.29 -15.06
C SER A 151 7.47 10.34 -14.77
N THR A 152 7.69 9.39 -13.87
CA THR A 152 6.72 8.36 -13.48
C THR A 152 5.65 8.94 -12.56
N LEU A 153 6.03 9.87 -11.70
CA LEU A 153 5.15 10.55 -10.76
C LEU A 153 5.12 12.04 -11.07
N THR A 154 3.92 12.60 -11.10
CA THR A 154 3.73 14.05 -11.35
C THR A 154 3.57 14.86 -10.09
N THR A 155 3.29 14.21 -8.95
CA THR A 155 3.08 14.86 -7.65
C THR A 155 3.49 13.90 -6.52
N LEU A 156 3.63 14.43 -5.32
CA LEU A 156 3.80 13.65 -4.09
C LEU A 156 2.47 13.16 -3.49
N ASN A 157 1.34 13.30 -4.18
CA ASN A 157 0.04 12.92 -3.64
C ASN A 157 -0.26 11.44 -3.94
N ILE A 158 -0.51 10.63 -2.91
CA ILE A 158 -0.84 9.20 -3.04
C ILE A 158 -2.06 8.95 -3.93
N ILE A 159 -3.04 9.87 -3.92
CA ILE A 159 -4.23 9.80 -4.78
C ILE A 159 -3.85 9.86 -6.27
N ASP A 160 -2.85 10.67 -6.61
CA ASP A 160 -2.35 10.82 -7.98
C ASP A 160 -1.42 9.66 -8.37
N ALA A 161 -0.93 8.90 -7.38
CA ALA A 161 -0.11 7.70 -7.55
C ALA A 161 -0.92 6.39 -7.61
N VAL A 162 -2.26 6.46 -7.66
CA VAL A 162 -3.10 5.27 -7.87
C VAL A 162 -2.79 4.66 -9.23
N GLY A 163 -2.40 3.39 -9.23
CA GLY A 163 -1.93 2.72 -10.44
C GLY A 163 -1.25 1.38 -10.18
N SER A 164 -0.60 0.87 -11.22
CA SER A 164 0.22 -0.33 -11.17
C SER A 164 1.64 0.01 -11.60
N TYR A 165 2.60 -0.51 -10.84
CA TYR A 165 4.02 -0.27 -11.00
C TYR A 165 4.68 -1.64 -11.14
N ASP A 166 5.42 -1.86 -12.22
CA ASP A 166 6.09 -3.13 -12.51
C ASP A 166 7.58 -2.88 -12.82
N TYR A 167 8.22 -3.76 -13.58
CA TYR A 167 9.61 -3.59 -14.01
C TYR A 167 9.82 -2.50 -15.07
N THR A 168 8.75 -2.02 -15.70
CA THR A 168 8.83 -1.04 -16.79
C THR A 168 9.33 0.29 -16.25
N GLY A 169 10.50 0.74 -16.72
CA GLY A 169 11.12 1.99 -16.27
C GLY A 169 11.76 1.91 -14.88
N LEU A 170 11.81 0.74 -14.26
CA LEU A 170 12.45 0.52 -12.96
C LEU A 170 13.97 0.66 -13.08
N GLN A 171 14.56 1.51 -12.24
CA GLN A 171 16.00 1.80 -12.22
C GLN A 171 16.71 1.15 -11.02
N VAL A 172 16.08 1.19 -9.84
CA VAL A 172 16.58 0.55 -8.62
C VAL A 172 15.44 -0.18 -7.98
N PHE A 173 15.73 -1.36 -7.42
CA PHE A 173 14.80 -2.06 -6.55
C PHE A 173 15.55 -2.76 -5.41
N GLY A 174 14.88 -2.83 -4.27
CA GLY A 174 15.23 -3.62 -3.12
C GLY A 174 13.94 -4.15 -2.50
N LEU A 175 13.83 -5.46 -2.36
CA LEU A 175 12.75 -6.12 -1.64
C LEU A 175 13.33 -7.35 -0.95
N GLY A 176 13.19 -7.43 0.36
CA GLY A 176 13.82 -8.48 1.13
C GLY A 176 13.45 -8.45 2.59
N ILE A 177 13.79 -9.53 3.28
CA ILE A 177 13.72 -9.61 4.75
C ILE A 177 15.12 -9.86 5.29
N GLY A 178 15.56 -9.00 6.20
CA GLY A 178 16.80 -9.14 6.97
C GLY A 178 16.57 -9.84 8.32
N ASP A 179 17.68 -10.24 8.96
CA ASP A 179 17.74 -10.80 10.31
C ASP A 179 18.81 -10.07 11.12
N GLY A 180 18.37 -9.17 12.00
CA GLY A 180 19.25 -8.27 12.74
C GLY A 180 20.06 -7.36 11.81
N PHE A 181 21.38 -7.55 11.78
CA PHE A 181 22.32 -6.75 10.99
C PHE A 181 22.61 -7.33 9.59
N VAL A 182 22.03 -8.49 9.25
CA VAL A 182 22.21 -9.15 7.96
C VAL A 182 20.98 -8.89 7.10
N ASP A 183 21.16 -8.16 6.01
CA ASP A 183 20.11 -7.92 5.02
C ASP A 183 19.88 -9.14 4.12
N ASP A 184 18.70 -9.21 3.50
CA ASP A 184 18.33 -10.17 2.45
C ASP A 184 18.54 -11.65 2.81
N VAL A 185 18.27 -12.04 4.07
CA VAL A 185 18.26 -13.47 4.47
C VAL A 185 17.09 -14.22 3.83
N VAL A 186 15.96 -13.54 3.59
CA VAL A 186 14.96 -13.97 2.62
C VAL A 186 15.07 -13.03 1.43
N GLY A 187 15.59 -13.56 0.33
CA GLY A 187 15.78 -12.84 -0.91
C GLY A 187 14.50 -12.88 -1.75
N ILE A 188 14.05 -11.72 -2.20
CA ILE A 188 12.76 -11.56 -2.87
C ILE A 188 12.96 -10.73 -4.15
N ASP A 189 12.52 -11.27 -5.28
CA ASP A 189 12.45 -10.54 -6.54
C ASP A 189 11.14 -9.75 -6.57
N TYR A 190 11.23 -8.43 -6.68
CA TYR A 190 10.07 -7.55 -6.81
C TYR A 190 9.34 -7.82 -8.12
N THR A 191 8.05 -8.17 -8.10
CA THR A 191 7.29 -8.47 -9.34
C THR A 191 6.31 -7.37 -9.72
N GLY A 192 5.91 -6.52 -8.76
CA GLY A 192 5.03 -5.39 -9.01
C GLY A 192 4.45 -4.80 -7.74
N MET A 193 3.79 -3.66 -7.87
CA MET A 193 3.04 -2.99 -6.81
C MET A 193 1.77 -2.39 -7.39
N THR A 194 0.70 -2.40 -6.61
CA THR A 194 -0.51 -1.65 -6.91
C THR A 194 -0.85 -0.69 -5.79
N ILE A 195 -1.38 0.48 -6.16
CA ILE A 195 -1.94 1.48 -5.25
C ILE A 195 -3.38 1.69 -5.73
N SER A 196 -4.36 1.50 -4.85
CA SER A 196 -5.78 1.50 -5.21
C SER A 196 -6.66 2.13 -4.13
N TYR A 197 -7.87 2.55 -4.49
CA TYR A 197 -8.84 3.09 -3.52
C TYR A 197 -9.54 2.00 -2.70
N ILE A 198 -10.00 2.36 -1.50
CA ILE A 198 -10.86 1.52 -0.65
C ILE A 198 -12.28 2.13 -0.56
N PRO A 199 -13.36 1.37 -0.85
CA PRO A 199 -13.34 0.07 -1.50
C PRO A 199 -12.88 0.21 -2.96
N ALA A 200 -12.24 -0.83 -3.50
CA ALA A 200 -11.82 -0.83 -4.90
C ALA A 200 -13.02 -0.47 -5.78
N PRO A 201 -12.89 0.47 -6.75
CA PRO A 201 -14.00 0.88 -7.59
C PRO A 201 -14.56 -0.37 -8.26
N ALA A 202 -15.81 -0.72 -7.92
CA ALA A 202 -16.49 -1.84 -8.51
C ALA A 202 -16.47 -1.63 -10.02
N SER A 203 -15.63 -2.38 -10.73
CA SER A 203 -15.60 -2.32 -12.18
C SER A 203 -17.02 -2.62 -12.64
N ILE A 204 -17.69 -1.66 -13.28
CA ILE A 204 -19.05 -1.80 -13.78
C ILE A 204 -19.03 -2.76 -14.98
N VAL A 205 -18.71 -4.03 -14.73
CA VAL A 205 -18.85 -5.14 -15.66
C VAL A 205 -20.23 -5.73 -15.38
N GLY A 206 -21.27 -4.95 -15.69
CA GLY A 206 -22.63 -5.29 -15.27
C GLY A 206 -23.74 -4.43 -15.86
N LEU A 207 -23.52 -3.72 -16.96
CA LEU A 207 -24.61 -3.16 -17.78
C LEU A 207 -25.05 -4.21 -18.82
N VAL A 208 -25.56 -5.35 -18.33
CA VAL A 208 -26.32 -6.28 -19.15
C VAL A 208 -27.70 -5.68 -19.37
N SER A 209 -27.82 -4.97 -20.50
CA SER A 209 -29.03 -4.83 -21.33
C SER A 209 -30.37 -5.14 -20.64
N VAL A 210 -31.05 -4.10 -20.15
CA VAL A 210 -32.51 -4.15 -19.93
C VAL A 210 -33.15 -4.40 -21.30
N GLY A 211 -33.45 -5.68 -21.55
CA GLY A 211 -34.24 -6.13 -22.67
C GLY A 211 -35.60 -5.44 -22.64
N LEU A 212 -35.78 -4.51 -23.57
CA LEU A 212 -37.04 -3.86 -23.88
C LEU A 212 -38.01 -4.93 -24.43
N PHE A 213 -38.70 -5.66 -23.55
CA PHE A 213 -39.81 -6.52 -23.96
C PHE A 213 -41.00 -5.64 -24.38
N ALA A 214 -40.98 -5.24 -25.66
CA ALA A 214 -42.15 -4.75 -26.36
C ALA A 214 -43.16 -5.90 -26.55
N ALA A 215 -44.00 -6.16 -25.55
CA ALA A 215 -45.16 -7.03 -25.70
C ALA A 215 -46.23 -6.34 -26.55
N ARG A 216 -46.25 -6.72 -27.83
CA ARG A 216 -47.18 -6.33 -28.88
C ARG A 216 -48.60 -6.81 -28.56
N ARG A 217 -49.49 -5.90 -28.16
CA ARG A 217 -50.94 -6.17 -28.00
C ARG A 217 -51.60 -6.24 -29.38
N ARG A 218 -51.97 -7.43 -29.85
CA ARG A 218 -52.91 -7.59 -30.98
C ARG A 218 -54.32 -7.87 -30.43
N ARG A 219 -55.29 -7.12 -30.97
CA ARG A 219 -56.72 -7.43 -30.93
C ARG A 219 -57.03 -8.53 -31.94
#